data_AF-A0AA40ZY36-F1
#
_entry.id   AF-A0AA40ZY36-F1
#
_cell.length_a   1.000
_cell.length_b   1.000
_cell.length_c   1.000
_cell.angle_alpha   90.00
_cell.angle_beta   90.00
_cell.angle_gamma   90.00
#
_symmetry.space_group_name_H-M   'P 1'
#
loop_
_entity.id
_entity.type
_entity.pdbx_description
1 polymer ?
#
loop_
_entity_poly.entity_id
_entity_poly.type
_entity_poly.pdbx_seq_one_letter_code
_entity_poly.pdbx_strand_id
1 'polypeptide(L)'
;MSTIGTLKYRRYAAKSPQDPDAPAKWYARAVQDRTVEFEDFVTHISEHNSPYSRGVIHGVLIDMLACLKELVLDGKSVRLGDLGLFSVGISSKGAETAEAWTTSLI
;
A
#
# COMPACT_ATOMS: atom_id res chain seq x y z
N MET A 1 -23.94 -1.51 14.43
CA MET A 1 -22.72 -1.47 13.60
C MET A 1 -22.99 -2.31 12.36
N SER A 2 -23.06 -1.70 11.18
CA SER A 2 -23.18 -2.47 9.93
C SER A 2 -21.82 -3.09 9.62
N THR A 3 -21.76 -4.40 9.45
CA THR A 3 -20.50 -5.09 9.13
C THR A 3 -20.08 -4.73 7.70
N ILE A 4 -18.93 -4.06 7.56
CA ILE A 4 -18.40 -3.55 6.28
C ILE A 4 -17.79 -4.67 5.42
N GLY A 5 -17.38 -5.79 6.03
CA GLY A 5 -16.84 -6.95 5.35
C GLY A 5 -16.38 -8.06 6.29
N THR A 6 -15.93 -9.19 5.74
CA THR A 6 -15.37 -10.33 6.51
C THR A 6 -13.93 -10.59 6.08
N LEU A 7 -12.98 -10.56 7.02
CA LEU A 7 -11.57 -10.87 6.77
C LEU A 7 -11.24 -12.29 7.24
N LYS A 8 -10.77 -13.15 6.33
CA LYS A 8 -10.27 -14.49 6.67
C LYS A 8 -8.84 -14.40 7.21
N TYR A 9 -8.46 -15.32 8.09
CA TYR A 9 -7.08 -15.42 8.58
C TYR A 9 -6.62 -16.88 8.70
N ARG A 10 -5.30 -17.09 8.70
CA ARG A 10 -4.66 -18.37 9.03
C ARG A 10 -3.64 -18.19 10.14
N ARG A 11 -3.44 -19.24 10.93
CA ARG A 11 -2.41 -19.29 11.99
C ARG A 11 -1.12 -19.87 11.41
N TYR A 12 0.02 -19.31 11.80
CA TYR A 12 1.35 -19.83 11.45
C TYR A 12 2.33 -19.66 12.62
N ALA A 13 3.31 -20.56 12.72
CA ALA A 13 4.38 -20.48 13.70
C ALA A 13 5.62 -19.83 13.07
N ALA A 14 6.21 -18.85 13.74
CA ALA A 14 7.44 -18.18 13.30
C ALA A 14 8.30 -17.74 14.47
N LYS A 15 9.62 -17.63 14.23
CA LYS A 15 10.54 -16.98 15.16
C LYS A 15 10.50 -15.46 15.00
N SER A 16 10.85 -14.73 16.05
CA SER A 16 10.88 -13.27 16.01
C SER A 16 12.06 -12.77 15.17
N PRO A 17 11.89 -11.78 14.27
CA PRO A 17 13.02 -11.13 13.61
C PRO A 17 13.95 -10.38 14.58
N GLN A 18 13.42 -9.96 15.74
CA GLN A 18 14.17 -9.24 16.78
C GLN A 18 14.98 -10.19 17.68
N ASP A 19 14.60 -11.46 17.74
CA ASP A 19 15.26 -12.49 18.54
C ASP A 19 15.16 -13.83 17.80
N PRO A 20 16.13 -14.13 16.91
CA PRO A 20 16.16 -15.35 16.11
C PRO A 20 16.39 -16.63 16.92
N ASP A 21 16.88 -16.50 18.16
CA ASP A 21 17.22 -17.62 19.02
C ASP A 21 16.04 -18.03 19.92
N ALA A 22 15.07 -17.14 20.13
CA ALA A 22 13.84 -17.45 20.86
C ALA A 22 13.00 -18.58 20.21
N PRO A 23 12.21 -19.32 21.02
CA PRO A 23 11.25 -20.29 20.52
C PRO A 23 10.20 -19.66 19.60
N ALA A 24 9.73 -20.43 18.62
CA ALA A 24 8.69 -19.98 17.69
C ALA A 24 7.37 -19.68 18.42
N LYS A 25 6.71 -18.60 18.03
CA LYS A 25 5.40 -18.17 18.52
C LYS A 25 4.36 -18.28 17.42
N TRP A 26 3.09 -18.39 17.80
CA TRP A 26 1.96 -18.46 16.88
C TRP A 26 1.42 -17.05 16.56
N TYR A 27 1.27 -16.77 15.26
CA TYR A 27 0.77 -15.50 14.74
C TYR A 27 -0.40 -15.74 13.79
N ALA A 28 -1.28 -14.75 13.66
CA ALA A 28 -2.31 -14.71 12.64
C ALA A 28 -1.82 -13.91 11.41
N ARG A 29 -2.16 -14.37 10.22
CA ARG A 29 -1.97 -13.62 8.97
C ARG A 29 -3.30 -13.55 8.24
N ALA A 30 -3.66 -12.37 7.78
CA ALA A 30 -4.80 -12.18 6.88
C ALA A 30 -4.65 -13.08 5.64
N VAL A 31 -5.77 -13.63 5.19
CA VAL A 31 -5.87 -14.43 3.98
C VAL A 31 -6.70 -13.64 2.97
N GLN A 32 -6.04 -13.19 1.93
CA GLN A 32 -6.66 -12.63 0.73
C GLN A 32 -7.30 -13.77 -0.04
N ASP A 33 -8.57 -13.62 -0.42
CA ASP A 33 -9.30 -14.61 -1.20
C ASP A 33 -9.05 -14.45 -2.71
N ARG A 34 -8.93 -13.20 -3.19
CA ARG A 34 -8.59 -12.84 -4.56
C ARG A 34 -7.97 -11.45 -4.65
N THR A 35 -7.29 -11.20 -5.77
CA THR A 35 -6.92 -9.84 -6.20
C THR A 35 -8.03 -9.32 -7.11
N VAL A 36 -8.41 -8.06 -6.94
CA VAL A 36 -9.30 -7.34 -7.87
C VAL A 36 -8.42 -6.44 -8.72
N GLU A 37 -8.42 -6.68 -10.03
CA GLU A 37 -7.65 -5.87 -10.97
C GLU A 37 -8.25 -4.48 -11.14
N PHE A 38 -7.46 -3.53 -11.64
CA PHE A 38 -7.90 -2.13 -11.75
C PHE A 38 -9.21 -1.99 -12.56
N GLU A 39 -9.32 -2.70 -13.69
CA GLU A 39 -10.51 -2.66 -14.55
C GLU A 39 -11.77 -3.21 -13.85
N ASP A 40 -11.61 -4.24 -13.03
CA ASP A 40 -12.71 -4.82 -12.24
C ASP A 40 -13.11 -3.89 -11.09
N PHE A 41 -12.14 -3.20 -10.49
CA PHE A 41 -12.38 -2.19 -9.48
C PHE A 41 -13.14 -0.98 -10.03
N VAL A 42 -12.78 -0.50 -11.23
CA VAL A 42 -13.53 0.57 -11.91
C VAL A 42 -14.96 0.14 -12.19
N THR A 43 -15.16 -1.08 -12.70
CA THR A 43 -16.49 -1.64 -12.92
C THR A 43 -17.29 -1.68 -11.61
N HIS A 44 -16.68 -2.17 -10.54
CA HIS A 44 -17.31 -2.26 -9.22
C HIS A 44 -17.77 -0.89 -8.70
N ILE A 45 -16.95 0.16 -8.85
CA ILE A 45 -17.35 1.53 -8.48
C ILE A 45 -18.52 2.01 -9.33
N SER A 46 -18.49 1.74 -10.64
CA SER A 46 -19.56 2.18 -11.56
C SER A 46 -20.90 1.52 -11.24
N GLU A 47 -20.89 0.29 -10.72
CA GLU A 47 -22.08 -0.45 -10.34
C GLU A 47 -22.58 -0.09 -8.92
N HIS A 48 -21.72 0.48 -8.08
CA HIS A 48 -22.04 0.81 -6.68
C HIS A 48 -22.27 2.31 -6.48
N ASN A 49 -23.54 2.72 -6.55
CA ASN A 49 -24.01 4.07 -6.17
C ASN A 49 -23.31 5.24 -6.90
N SER A 50 -22.71 4.99 -8.07
CA SER A 50 -22.12 6.05 -8.88
C SER A 50 -23.10 6.50 -9.98
N PRO A 51 -23.41 7.80 -10.10
CA PRO A 51 -24.15 8.32 -11.25
C PRO A 51 -23.28 8.46 -12.51
N TYR A 52 -21.97 8.19 -12.41
CA TYR A 52 -21.01 8.37 -13.49
C TYR A 52 -20.78 7.09 -14.28
N SER A 53 -20.56 7.22 -15.60
CA SER A 53 -20.22 6.08 -16.44
C SER A 53 -18.87 5.48 -16.07
N ARG A 54 -18.69 4.19 -16.36
CA ARG A 54 -17.42 3.47 -16.17
C ARG A 54 -16.23 4.22 -16.78
N GLY A 55 -16.39 4.80 -17.97
CA GLY A 55 -15.35 5.55 -18.66
C GLY A 55 -14.92 6.84 -17.93
N VAL A 56 -15.88 7.56 -17.35
CA VAL A 56 -15.58 8.78 -16.55
C VAL A 56 -14.81 8.40 -15.28
N ILE A 57 -15.26 7.37 -14.57
CA ILE A 57 -14.60 6.88 -13.35
C ILE A 57 -13.17 6.42 -13.68
N HIS A 58 -13.01 5.67 -14.76
CA HIS A 58 -11.71 5.21 -15.23
C HIS A 58 -10.74 6.38 -15.45
N GLY A 59 -11.17 7.38 -16.23
CA GLY A 59 -10.37 8.56 -16.53
C GLY A 59 -9.95 9.31 -15.25
N VAL A 60 -10.89 9.59 -14.36
CA VAL A 60 -10.62 10.29 -13.10
C VAL A 60 -9.63 9.53 -12.22
N LEU A 61 -9.75 8.19 -12.13
CA LEU A 61 -8.82 7.38 -11.33
C LEU A 61 -7.42 7.33 -11.96
N ILE A 62 -7.32 7.27 -13.28
CA ILE A 62 -6.03 7.34 -13.99
C ILE A 62 -5.36 8.70 -13.76
N ASP A 63 -6.11 9.80 -13.89
CA ASP A 63 -5.59 11.14 -13.65
C ASP A 63 -5.15 11.32 -12.19
N MET A 64 -5.94 10.80 -11.25
CA MET A 64 -5.59 10.78 -9.83
C MET A 64 -4.27 10.02 -9.58
N LEU A 65 -4.08 8.86 -10.20
CA LEU A 65 -2.83 8.09 -10.09
C LEU A 65 -1.64 8.86 -10.69
N ALA A 66 -1.85 9.57 -11.81
CA ALA A 66 -0.81 10.39 -12.44
C ALA A 66 -0.40 11.55 -11.53
N CYS A 67 -1.37 12.32 -11.01
CA CYS A 67 -1.11 13.42 -10.08
C CYS A 67 -0.44 12.94 -8.78
N LEU A 68 -0.87 11.79 -8.24
CA LEU A 68 -0.25 11.22 -7.05
C LEU A 68 1.23 10.91 -7.29
N LYS A 69 1.56 10.27 -8.42
CA LYS A 69 2.96 9.98 -8.79
C LYS A 69 3.78 11.24 -8.96
N GLU A 70 3.25 12.25 -9.65
CA GLU A 70 3.92 13.54 -9.85
C GLU A 70 4.29 14.18 -8.50
N LEU A 71 3.30 14.36 -7.61
CA LEU A 71 3.51 15.03 -6.33
C LEU A 71 4.49 14.27 -5.43
N VAL A 72 4.39 12.94 -5.41
CA VAL A 72 5.24 12.10 -4.57
C VAL A 72 6.68 12.06 -5.09
N LEU A 73 6.89 12.07 -6.42
CA LEU A 73 8.22 12.18 -7.01
C LEU A 73 8.85 13.57 -6.78
N ASP A 74 8.02 14.61 -6.64
CA ASP A 74 8.44 15.95 -6.22
C ASP A 74 8.70 16.05 -4.70
N GLY A 75 8.77 14.92 -3.98
CA GLY A 75 9.08 14.86 -2.55
C GLY A 75 7.92 15.25 -1.63
N LYS A 76 6.71 15.50 -2.17
CA LYS A 76 5.54 15.80 -1.35
C LYS A 76 4.92 14.52 -0.79
N SER A 77 4.34 14.63 0.40
CA SER A 77 3.49 13.58 0.95
C SER A 77 2.02 13.91 0.67
N VAL A 78 1.28 12.96 0.10
CA VAL A 78 -0.14 13.13 -0.27
C VAL A 78 -1.01 12.27 0.65
N ARG A 79 -1.94 12.90 1.36
CA ARG A 79 -2.92 12.21 2.22
C ARG A 79 -4.22 12.01 1.48
N LEU A 80 -4.67 10.76 1.36
CA LEU A 80 -5.97 10.42 0.78
C LEU A 80 -6.98 10.09 1.89
N GLY A 81 -7.46 11.12 2.58
CA GLY A 81 -8.42 10.98 3.68
C GLY A 81 -8.01 9.89 4.69
N ASP A 82 -8.93 8.98 4.98
CA ASP A 82 -8.73 7.85 5.91
C ASP A 82 -8.01 6.65 5.28
N LEU A 83 -7.73 6.67 3.96
CA LEU A 83 -7.04 5.57 3.27
C LEU A 83 -5.56 5.50 3.66
N GLY A 84 -4.88 6.65 3.75
CA GLY A 84 -3.48 6.69 4.14
C GLY A 84 -2.69 7.90 3.66
N LEU A 85 -1.41 7.90 4.05
CA LEU A 85 -0.39 8.85 3.59
C LEU A 85 0.52 8.15 2.57
N PHE A 86 0.69 8.77 1.42
CA PHE A 86 1.51 8.27 0.33
C PHE A 86 2.71 9.20 0.16
N SER A 87 3.91 8.65 0.26
CA SER A 87 5.18 9.37 0.10
C SER A 87 6.27 8.43 -0.40
N VAL A 88 7.35 8.97 -0.94
CA VAL A 88 8.55 8.21 -1.29
C VAL A 88 9.51 8.23 -0.11
N GLY A 89 9.98 7.04 0.26
CA GLY A 89 11.08 6.85 1.20
C GLY A 89 12.34 6.45 0.44
N ILE A 90 13.50 6.79 1.01
CA ILE A 90 14.81 6.33 0.55
C ILE A 90 15.29 5.26 1.52
N SER A 91 15.75 4.13 1.00
CA SER A 91 16.52 3.14 1.77
C SER A 91 17.95 3.20 1.30
N SER A 92 18.91 3.26 2.24
CA SER A 92 20.33 3.28 1.91
C SER A 92 21.10 2.40 2.88
N LYS A 93 22.29 1.96 2.47
CA LYS A 93 23.31 1.49 3.40
C LYS A 93 23.85 2.70 4.19
N GLY A 94 24.24 2.47 5.44
CA GLY A 94 24.95 3.47 6.24
C GLY A 94 26.40 3.63 5.77
N ALA A 95 26.93 4.85 5.92
CA ALA A 95 28.35 5.13 5.82
C ALA A 95 28.90 5.54 7.18
N GLU A 96 30.17 5.28 7.44
CA GLU A 96 30.85 5.64 8.70
C GLU A 96 30.95 7.17 8.88
N THR A 97 31.05 7.94 7.78
CA THR A 97 31.06 9.41 7.81
C THR A 97 30.15 9.99 6.73
N ALA A 98 29.79 11.27 6.88
CA ALA A 98 28.94 11.98 5.92
C ALA A 98 29.64 12.14 4.55
N GLU A 99 30.96 12.32 4.53
CA GLU A 99 31.76 12.47 3.31
C GLU A 99 31.94 11.15 2.57
N ALA A 100 31.95 10.03 3.31
CA ALA A 100 31.96 8.69 2.74
C ALA A 100 30.59 8.27 2.18
N TRP A 101 29.53 9.00 2.53
CA TRP A 101 28.22 8.75 1.98
C TRP A 101 28.10 9.27 0.55
N THR A 102 27.62 8.42 -0.36
CA THR A 102 27.40 8.78 -1.76
C THR A 102 26.10 8.15 -2.27
N THR A 103 25.65 8.59 -3.45
CA THR A 103 24.45 8.04 -4.10
C THR A 103 24.55 6.57 -4.44
N SER A 104 25.75 5.97 -4.48
CA SER A 104 25.91 4.52 -4.67
C SER A 104 25.49 3.69 -3.44
N LEU A 105 25.18 4.34 -2.32
CA LEU A 105 24.68 3.67 -1.11
C LEU A 105 23.14 3.65 -1.04
N ILE A 106 22.45 4.35 -1.94
CA ILE A 106 20.98 4.27 -2.16
C ILE A 106 20.71 3.21 -3.22
#